data_AF-A0AAW1XFF2-F1
#
_entry.id   AF-A0AAW1XFF2-F1
#
_cell.length_a   1.000
_cell.length_b   1.000
_cell.length_c   1.000
_cell.angle_alpha   90.00
_cell.angle_beta   90.00
_cell.angle_gamma   90.00
#
_symmetry.space_group_name_H-M   'P 1'
#
loop_
_entity.id
_entity.type
_entity.pdbx_description
1 polymer ?
#
loop_
_entity_poly.entity_id
_entity_poly.type
_entity_poly.pdbx_seq_one_letter_code
_entity_poly.pdbx_strand_id
1 'polypeptide(L)'
;MAPLKEAFPNLVKKETLVDASDLLPFQNLSNQMAALDYYVSIESDIFIPTYGGNMAKVVEGHRRYLGFKKTILLDRKALVDLIDQYNNGILSWSEFTLGVNTVHANRMGNPTRRLEVPGKPKLEDYFYTNPTECLSLPVEDGDQL
;
A
#
# COMPACT_ATOMS: atom_id res chain seq x y z
N MET A 1 13.44 -2.03 18.36
CA MET A 1 13.55 -0.85 17.47
C MET A 1 14.96 -0.56 17.00
N ALA A 2 16.01 -0.81 17.79
CA ALA A 2 17.39 -0.54 17.37
C ALA A 2 17.76 -1.14 16.00
N PRO A 3 17.44 -2.42 15.69
CA PRO A 3 17.76 -2.99 14.36
C PRO A 3 17.01 -2.30 13.21
N LEU A 4 15.77 -1.88 13.44
CA LEU A 4 14.98 -1.17 12.42
C LEU A 4 15.54 0.23 12.17
N LYS A 5 15.99 0.93 13.22
CA LYS A 5 16.60 2.27 13.08
C LYS A 5 17.99 2.19 12.44
N GLU A 6 18.72 1.10 12.67
CA GLU A 6 20.00 0.84 12.02
C GLU A 6 19.83 0.62 10.50
N ALA A 7 18.84 -0.18 10.10
CA ALA A 7 18.51 -0.39 8.70
C ALA A 7 17.86 0.83 8.03
N PHE A 8 17.06 1.61 8.79
CA PHE A 8 16.34 2.78 8.31
C PHE A 8 16.68 4.00 9.20
N PRO A 9 17.79 4.71 8.93
CA PRO A 9 18.26 5.81 9.78
C PRO A 9 17.28 6.98 9.84
N ASN A 10 16.50 7.19 8.77
CA ASN A 10 15.45 8.22 8.68
C ASN A 10 14.07 7.71 9.13
N LEU A 11 14.02 6.74 10.06
CA LEU A 11 12.77 6.22 10.61
C LEU A 11 12.05 7.29 11.43
N VAL A 12 10.88 7.70 10.95
CA VAL A 12 9.98 8.65 11.61
C VAL A 12 8.75 7.92 12.15
N LYS A 13 8.25 8.35 13.31
CA LYS A 13 7.01 7.87 13.94
C LYS A 13 6.08 9.03 14.25
N LYS A 14 4.82 8.74 14.59
CA LYS A 14 3.87 9.74 15.09
C LYS A 14 4.43 10.56 16.25
N GLU A 15 5.11 9.91 17.21
CA GLU A 15 5.68 10.60 18.38
C GLU A 15 6.88 11.50 18.03
N THR A 16 7.39 11.43 16.80
CA THR A 16 8.43 12.32 16.29
C THR A 16 7.90 13.35 15.28
N LEU A 17 6.66 13.20 14.81
CA LEU A 17 6.03 14.12 13.84
C LEU A 17 5.26 15.26 14.52
N VAL A 18 4.70 15.00 15.69
CA VAL A 18 3.85 15.92 16.43
C VAL A 18 4.22 15.93 17.91
N ASP A 19 3.89 17.01 18.60
CA ASP A 19 4.19 17.16 20.01
C ASP A 19 3.34 16.20 20.87
N ALA A 20 3.87 15.81 22.02
CA ALA A 20 3.17 14.91 22.94
C ALA A 20 1.82 15.48 23.42
N SER A 21 1.70 16.81 23.51
CA SER A 21 0.46 17.50 23.83
C SER A 21 -0.62 17.31 22.77
N ASP A 22 -0.25 17.21 21.50
CA ASP A 22 -1.18 17.02 20.39
C ASP A 22 -1.67 15.57 20.30
N LEU A 23 -0.86 14.62 20.78
CA LEU A 23 -1.22 13.20 20.86
C LEU A 23 -2.04 12.87 22.11
N LEU A 24 -1.94 13.67 23.17
CA LEU A 24 -2.60 13.43 24.45
C LEU A 24 -4.11 13.19 24.33
N PRO A 25 -4.90 13.95 23.54
CA PRO A 25 -6.34 13.74 23.41
C PRO A 25 -6.71 12.40 22.78
N PHE A 26 -5.78 11.80 22.01
CA PHE A 26 -6.00 10.54 21.29
C PHE A 26 -5.43 9.33 22.02
N GLN A 27 -4.86 9.51 23.22
CA GLN A 27 -4.37 8.40 24.02
C GLN A 27 -5.49 7.40 24.30
N ASN A 28 -5.20 6.11 24.09
CA ASN A 28 -6.16 5.00 24.17
C ASN A 28 -7.30 5.02 23.12
N LEU A 29 -7.33 5.99 22.21
CA LEU A 29 -8.26 6.06 21.09
C LEU A 29 -7.56 5.61 19.80
N SER A 30 -7.23 4.31 19.73
CA SER A 30 -6.40 3.74 18.66
C SER A 30 -6.89 4.07 17.24
N ASN A 31 -8.21 4.03 17.00
CA ASN A 31 -8.80 4.37 15.70
C ASN A 31 -8.61 5.84 15.34
N GLN A 32 -8.68 6.75 16.31
CA GLN A 32 -8.44 8.18 16.07
C GLN A 32 -6.95 8.46 15.87
N MET A 33 -6.10 7.80 16.66
CA MET A 33 -4.64 7.86 16.49
C MET A 33 -4.19 7.39 15.10
N ALA A 34 -4.88 6.40 14.52
CA ALA A 34 -4.61 5.90 13.17
C ALA A 34 -4.95 6.92 12.06
N ALA A 35 -5.67 8.00 12.36
CA ALA A 35 -5.92 9.06 11.38
C ALA A 35 -4.62 9.73 10.93
N LEU A 36 -3.63 9.86 11.82
CA LEU A 36 -2.33 10.41 11.43
C LEU A 36 -1.59 9.47 10.46
N ASP A 37 -1.60 8.16 10.75
CA ASP A 37 -1.04 7.15 9.85
C ASP A 37 -1.74 7.21 8.47
N TYR A 38 -3.04 7.52 8.44
CA TYR A 38 -3.82 7.65 7.21
C TYR A 38 -3.37 8.85 6.38
N TYR A 39 -3.31 10.04 6.97
CA TYR A 39 -2.92 11.26 6.27
C TYR A 39 -1.49 11.16 5.72
N VAL A 40 -0.54 10.67 6.52
CA VAL A 40 0.83 10.43 6.05
C VAL A 40 0.85 9.42 4.89
N SER A 41 0.04 8.37 4.96
CA SER A 41 0.00 7.34 3.91
C SER A 41 -0.58 7.86 2.59
N ILE A 42 -1.63 8.68 2.61
CA ILE A 42 -2.23 9.21 1.37
C ILE A 42 -1.38 10.33 0.73
N GLU A 43 -0.61 11.07 1.53
CA GLU A 43 0.29 12.12 1.03
C GLU A 43 1.69 11.63 0.65
N SER A 44 2.09 10.44 1.10
CA SER A 44 3.37 9.85 0.72
C SER A 44 3.51 9.61 -0.80
N ASP A 45 4.72 9.68 -1.32
CA ASP A 45 5.00 9.34 -2.72
C ASP A 45 4.74 7.84 -3.00
N ILE A 46 5.12 6.97 -2.06
CA ILE A 46 5.00 5.52 -2.17
C ILE A 46 4.40 4.96 -0.88
N PHE A 47 3.30 4.22 -1.03
CA PHE A 47 2.68 3.48 0.06
C PHE A 47 2.90 1.97 -0.11
N ILE A 48 3.36 1.28 0.93
CA ILE A 48 3.56 -0.18 0.95
C ILE A 48 2.89 -0.75 2.21
N PRO A 49 1.66 -1.28 2.12
CA PRO A 49 1.01 -1.91 3.25
C PRO A 49 1.61 -3.29 3.54
N THR A 50 1.73 -3.64 4.82
CA THR A 50 2.16 -4.98 5.24
C THR A 50 1.05 -6.02 5.08
N TYR A 51 -0.22 -5.64 5.27
CA TYR A 51 -1.38 -6.53 5.15
C TYR A 51 -2.62 -5.82 4.59
N GLY A 52 -3.44 -6.54 3.82
CA GLY A 52 -4.70 -6.06 3.22
C GLY A 52 -5.84 -5.91 4.23
N GLY A 53 -5.60 -5.19 5.32
CA GLY A 53 -6.62 -4.84 6.31
C GLY A 53 -7.43 -3.60 5.90
N ASN A 54 -8.40 -3.20 6.73
CA ASN A 54 -9.28 -2.06 6.42
C ASN A 54 -8.51 -0.77 6.14
N MET A 55 -7.48 -0.48 6.94
CA MET A 55 -6.61 0.68 6.74
C MET A 55 -5.94 0.67 5.36
N ALA A 56 -5.35 -0.46 4.97
CA ALA A 56 -4.71 -0.60 3.67
C ALA A 56 -5.70 -0.39 2.53
N LYS A 57 -6.90 -0.99 2.64
CA LYS A 57 -7.96 -0.85 1.63
C LYS A 57 -8.41 0.60 1.46
N VAL A 58 -8.65 1.32 2.57
CA VAL A 58 -9.10 2.72 2.51
C VAL A 58 -8.00 3.64 1.95
N VAL A 59 -6.75 3.46 2.36
CA VAL A 59 -5.60 4.22 1.81
C VAL A 59 -5.44 3.94 0.32
N GLU A 60 -5.48 2.67 -0.09
CA GLU A 60 -5.32 2.24 -1.48
C GLU A 60 -6.38 2.87 -2.38
N GLY A 61 -7.66 2.82 -1.99
CA GLY A 61 -8.73 3.42 -2.78
C GLY A 61 -8.66 4.94 -2.82
N HIS A 62 -8.29 5.61 -1.73
CA HIS A 62 -8.09 7.07 -1.75
C HIS A 62 -6.90 7.46 -2.63
N ARG A 63 -5.78 6.73 -2.56
CA ARG A 63 -4.61 6.95 -3.42
C ARG A 63 -4.94 6.72 -4.91
N ARG A 64 -5.80 5.74 -5.23
CA ARG A 64 -6.35 5.56 -6.59
C ARG A 64 -7.17 6.77 -7.02
N TYR A 65 -8.07 7.23 -6.16
CA TYR A 65 -8.92 8.40 -6.42
C TYR A 65 -8.10 9.68 -6.68
N LEU A 66 -7.00 9.88 -5.95
CA LEU A 66 -6.08 11.00 -6.12
C LEU A 66 -5.13 10.86 -7.33
N GLY A 67 -5.55 10.20 -8.40
CA GLY A 67 -4.78 10.05 -9.64
C GLY A 67 -3.75 8.92 -9.59
N PHE A 68 -4.13 7.75 -9.04
CA PHE A 68 -3.31 6.54 -9.05
C PHE A 68 -1.94 6.69 -8.39
N LYS A 69 -1.88 7.34 -7.22
CA LYS A 69 -0.64 7.48 -6.46
C LYS A 69 -0.02 6.09 -6.17
N LYS A 70 1.30 5.98 -6.34
CA LYS A 70 2.03 4.70 -6.34
C LYS A 70 1.81 3.91 -5.05
N THR A 71 1.26 2.69 -5.18
CA THR A 71 0.92 1.83 -4.05
C THR A 71 1.39 0.41 -4.32
N ILE A 72 2.40 -0.08 -3.59
CA ILE A 72 2.99 -1.40 -3.85
C ILE A 72 2.34 -2.45 -2.95
N LEU A 73 1.49 -3.29 -3.52
CA LEU A 73 0.87 -4.41 -2.80
C LEU A 73 1.80 -5.62 -2.85
N LEU A 74 2.39 -5.98 -1.72
CA LEU A 74 3.34 -7.08 -1.67
C LEU A 74 2.65 -8.44 -1.88
N ASP A 75 3.19 -9.27 -2.78
CA ASP A 75 3.01 -10.72 -2.70
C ASP A 75 3.99 -11.25 -1.65
N ARG A 76 3.53 -11.31 -0.41
CA ARG A 76 4.38 -11.69 0.72
C ARG A 76 4.94 -13.10 0.59
N LYS A 77 4.21 -14.03 -0.01
CA LYS A 77 4.66 -15.42 -0.12
C LYS A 77 5.81 -15.51 -1.09
N ALA A 78 5.65 -14.92 -2.26
CA ALA A 78 6.71 -14.84 -3.25
C ALA A 78 7.91 -14.03 -2.72
N LEU A 79 7.68 -12.94 -1.98
CA LEU A 79 8.76 -12.15 -1.40
C LEU A 79 9.57 -12.93 -0.36
N VAL A 80 8.92 -13.70 0.52
CA VAL A 80 9.61 -14.56 1.49
C VAL A 80 10.46 -15.61 0.78
N ASP A 81 9.89 -16.30 -0.20
CA ASP A 81 10.61 -17.31 -0.98
C ASP A 81 11.84 -16.72 -1.72
N LEU A 82 11.67 -15.56 -2.36
CA LEU A 82 12.78 -14.85 -3.01
C LEU A 82 13.87 -14.41 -2.01
N ILE A 83 13.48 -13.93 -0.83
CA ILE A 83 14.43 -13.55 0.24
C ILE A 83 15.20 -14.79 0.71
N ASP A 84 14.52 -15.92 0.92
CA ASP A 84 15.16 -17.16 1.37
C ASP A 84 16.14 -17.69 0.31
N GLN A 85 15.76 -17.70 -0.96
CA GLN A 85 16.66 -18.11 -2.04
C GLN A 85 17.88 -17.20 -2.17
N TYR A 86 17.71 -15.89 -2.01
CA TYR A 86 18.83 -14.94 -2.00
C TYR A 86 19.75 -15.17 -0.80
N ASN A 87 19.21 -15.30 0.40
CA ASN A 87 19.99 -15.51 1.62
C ASN A 87 20.76 -16.85 1.60
N ASN A 88 20.21 -17.86 0.93
CA ASN A 88 20.86 -19.17 0.75
C ASN A 88 21.89 -19.18 -0.41
N GLY A 89 22.10 -18.04 -1.08
CA GLY A 89 23.06 -17.92 -2.19
C GLY A 89 22.61 -18.61 -3.49
N ILE A 90 21.33 -18.98 -3.60
CA ILE A 90 20.76 -19.60 -4.80
C ILE A 90 20.58 -18.53 -5.88
N LEU A 91 20.11 -17.34 -5.50
CA LEU A 91 19.95 -16.19 -6.39
C LEU A 91 21.03 -15.15 -6.13
N SER A 92 21.58 -14.61 -7.21
CA SER A 92 22.33 -13.35 -7.15
C SER A 92 21.40 -12.17 -6.83
N TRP A 93 21.97 -11.04 -6.42
CA TRP A 93 21.21 -9.79 -6.21
C TRP A 93 20.43 -9.38 -7.46
N SER A 94 21.01 -9.56 -8.65
CA SER A 94 20.34 -9.24 -9.92
C SER A 94 19.12 -10.13 -10.16
N GLU A 95 19.22 -11.42 -9.87
CA GLU A 95 18.10 -12.35 -10.06
C GLU A 95 17.01 -12.14 -8.99
N PHE A 96 17.41 -11.88 -7.74
CA PHE A 96 16.49 -11.53 -6.67
C PHE A 96 15.67 -10.27 -7.01
N THR A 97 16.35 -9.19 -7.39
CA THR A 97 15.67 -7.92 -7.73
C THR A 97 14.79 -8.05 -8.96
N LEU A 98 15.22 -8.79 -9.99
CA LEU A 98 14.40 -9.11 -11.14
C LEU A 98 13.14 -9.90 -10.76
N GLY A 99 13.28 -10.91 -9.90
CA GLY A 99 12.16 -11.69 -9.38
C GLY A 99 11.16 -10.84 -8.61
N VAL A 100 11.65 -10.00 -7.68
CA VAL A 100 10.79 -9.07 -6.92
C VAL A 100 10.06 -8.12 -7.86
N ASN A 101 10.74 -7.49 -8.82
CA ASN A 101 10.12 -6.58 -9.77
C ASN A 101 9.08 -7.28 -10.64
N THR A 102 9.36 -8.50 -11.10
CA THR A 102 8.47 -9.28 -11.96
C THR A 102 7.17 -9.65 -11.24
N VAL A 103 7.28 -10.16 -10.01
CA VAL A 103 6.13 -10.55 -9.18
C VAL A 103 5.23 -9.34 -8.86
N HIS A 104 5.80 -8.14 -8.75
CA HIS A 104 5.08 -6.94 -8.33
C HIS A 104 4.73 -5.97 -9.46
N ALA A 105 5.09 -6.26 -10.72
CA ALA A 105 4.92 -5.34 -11.85
C ALA A 105 3.49 -4.78 -11.99
N ASN A 106 2.48 -5.61 -11.74
CA ASN A 106 1.06 -5.23 -11.83
C ASN A 106 0.41 -4.90 -10.48
N ARG A 107 1.21 -4.71 -9.43
CA ARG A 107 0.76 -4.53 -8.04
C ARG A 107 1.12 -3.12 -7.51
N MET A 108 1.05 -2.12 -8.39
CA MET A 108 1.63 -0.78 -8.20
C MET A 108 0.60 0.35 -7.98
N GLY A 109 -0.68 0.01 -7.76
CA GLY A 109 -1.74 0.99 -7.50
C GLY A 109 -2.52 1.42 -8.74
N ASN A 110 -2.32 0.73 -9.86
CA ASN A 110 -3.07 0.93 -11.10
C ASN A 110 -4.59 0.80 -10.87
N PRO A 111 -5.42 1.40 -11.75
CA PRO A 111 -6.84 1.11 -11.78
C PRO A 111 -7.06 -0.38 -11.98
N THR A 112 -7.96 -0.96 -11.20
CA THR A 112 -8.38 -2.36 -11.32
C THR A 112 -9.90 -2.38 -11.37
N ARG A 113 -10.53 -3.45 -11.85
CA ARG A 113 -11.98 -3.64 -11.62
C ARG A 113 -12.20 -4.16 -10.20
N ARG A 114 -13.29 -3.76 -9.55
CA ARG A 114 -13.67 -4.37 -8.27
C ARG A 114 -13.98 -5.84 -8.45
N LEU A 115 -13.59 -6.64 -7.47
CA LEU A 115 -14.06 -8.02 -7.36
C LEU A 115 -15.53 -8.00 -6.90
N GLU A 116 -16.41 -8.47 -7.78
CA GLU A 116 -17.82 -8.72 -7.48
C GLU A 116 -18.05 -10.23 -7.37
N VAL A 117 -18.80 -10.64 -6.35
CA VAL A 117 -19.02 -12.06 -6.02
C VAL A 117 -20.52 -12.22 -5.77
N PRO A 118 -21.30 -12.55 -6.82
CA PRO A 118 -22.74 -12.60 -6.74
C PRO A 118 -23.25 -13.40 -5.55
N GLY A 119 -24.16 -12.78 -4.77
CA GLY A 119 -24.74 -13.38 -3.57
C GLY A 119 -23.79 -13.48 -2.36
N LYS A 120 -22.56 -12.94 -2.45
CA LYS A 120 -21.58 -12.92 -1.34
C LYS A 120 -20.95 -11.54 -1.12
N PRO A 121 -21.73 -10.52 -0.70
CA PRO A 121 -21.22 -9.13 -0.53
C PRO A 121 -20.00 -8.99 0.39
N LYS A 122 -19.80 -9.91 1.33
CA LYS A 122 -18.64 -9.91 2.25
C LYS A 122 -17.32 -10.30 1.59
N LEU A 123 -17.37 -10.93 0.41
CA LEU A 123 -16.20 -11.33 -0.37
C LEU A 123 -15.90 -10.35 -1.51
N GLU A 124 -16.77 -9.36 -1.69
CA GLU A 124 -16.60 -8.31 -2.69
C GLU A 124 -15.62 -7.26 -2.20
N ASP A 125 -15.00 -6.55 -3.14
CA ASP A 125 -14.25 -5.35 -2.80
C ASP A 125 -15.21 -4.25 -2.35
N TYR A 126 -14.92 -3.63 -1.21
CA TYR A 126 -15.65 -2.43 -0.80
C TYR A 126 -15.44 -1.34 -1.85
N PHE A 127 -16.49 -0.57 -2.13
CA PHE A 127 -16.44 0.63 -2.98
C PHE A 127 -15.22 1.51 -2.67
N TYR A 128 -14.95 1.78 -1.39
CA TYR A 128 -13.82 2.60 -0.94
C TYR A 128 -12.43 1.99 -1.16
N THR A 129 -12.33 0.69 -1.44
CA THR A 129 -11.06 0.05 -1.80
C THR A 129 -10.66 0.39 -3.22
N ASN A 130 -11.66 0.57 -4.08
CA ASN A 130 -11.47 0.79 -5.49
C ASN A 130 -12.72 1.48 -6.08
N PRO A 131 -12.76 2.82 -6.03
CA PRO A 131 -13.92 3.60 -6.43
C PRO A 131 -13.94 3.82 -7.95
N THR A 132 -13.85 2.74 -8.73
CA THR A 132 -13.70 2.77 -10.21
C THR A 132 -14.69 3.66 -10.92
N GLU A 133 -15.94 3.71 -10.46
CA GLU A 133 -17.02 4.53 -11.04
C GLU A 133 -16.77 6.03 -10.84
N CYS A 134 -15.91 6.39 -9.89
CA CYS A 134 -15.51 7.76 -9.62
C CYS A 134 -14.15 8.12 -10.23
N LEU A 135 -13.45 7.16 -10.85
CA LEU A 135 -12.19 7.42 -11.51
C LEU A 135 -12.46 7.98 -12.90
N SER A 136 -11.94 9.17 -13.18
CA SER A 136 -11.79 9.62 -14.56
C SER A 136 -10.74 8.72 -15.21
N LEU A 137 -11.19 7.67 -15.89
CA LEU A 137 -10.27 6.85 -16.68
C LEU A 137 -9.57 7.78 -17.69
N PRO A 138 -8.25 7.62 -17.90
CA PRO A 138 -7.60 8.29 -19.01
C PRO A 138 -8.43 7.98 -20.26
N VAL A 139 -8.87 9.02 -20.97
CA VAL A 139 -9.45 8.83 -22.30
C VAL A 139 -8.38 8.09 -23.10
N GLU A 140 -8.69 6.89 -23.59
CA GLU A 140 -7.82 6.29 -24.59
C GLU A 140 -7.87 7.23 -25.79
N ASP A 141 -6.79 8.01 -26.00
CA ASP A 141 -6.56 8.73 -27.24
C ASP A 141 -6.38 7.69 -28.35
N GLY A 142 -7.49 7.20 -28.90
CA GLY A 142 -7.45 6.08 -29.83
C GLY A 142 -8.80 5.51 -30.23
N ASP A 143 -9.72 6.37 -30.68
CA ASP A 143 -10.60 6.06 -31.82
C ASP A 143 -11.22 7.36 -32.33
N GLN A 144 -10.47 8.06 -33.19
CA GLN A 144 -11.04 8.96 -34.18
C GLN A 144 -10.84 8.32 -35.57
N LEU A 145 -11.98 7.91 -36.13
CA LEU A 145 -12.26 7.41 -37.49
C LEU A 145 -11.92 5.96 -37.84
#